data_AF-A0A0V1PX43-F1
#
_entry.id   AF-A0A0V1PX43-F1
#
_cell.length_a   1.000
_cell.length_b   1.000
_cell.length_c   1.000
_cell.angle_alpha   90.00
_cell.angle_beta   90.00
_cell.angle_gamma   90.00
#
_symmetry.space_group_name_H-M   'P 1'
#
loop_
_entity.id
_entity.type
_entity.pdbx_description
1 polymer ?
#
loop_
_entity_poly.entity_id
_entity_poly.type
_entity_poly.pdbx_seq_one_letter_code
_entity_poly.pdbx_strand_id
1 'polypeptide(L)'
;MSPGLNPSIAIFIPEKNGKPASVVIYNVPNFNQPICLKNFFKAERCQLKWNSIGTALLALASTDHDTTNKSYYGETNLYLLGIAGSYDSRIDLKRTGPIHDITWSPSAREFAVVYGYMPADTTFFDARGNAIFSLPTAPRNTILYSPHARYVLVAGFGNLQGTVDVYDRQNKFSKVTTFEAANTSVCEWSPCGRYILTATTSPRLRVDNGCKVWHASGKLVYLKEYQELYSITWKPQSLDKFPPLRNLEDAPAAHESTKEYLAKKQANDLNAAKKPSGAYRPPHARNSGSSARTSLYQKELQSSSSLSGSNGNGARTRVVPGAAPVDNTPKESKSAAKNRKKREAKKQQQEEEKPAASPANSVESIKKENDNSGSGVIGGVSSLEEKKIRSLLKKLRAIETLKMKQANGETLEDTQVSKIKKEDDIRKELHLLGWSD
;
A
#
# COMPACT_ATOMS: atom_id res chain seq x y z
N MET A 1 5.13 18.05 24.61
CA MET A 1 6.09 19.17 24.74
C MET A 1 7.05 19.11 23.58
N SER A 2 7.43 20.24 22.99
CA SER A 2 8.40 20.29 21.91
C SER A 2 9.82 20.09 22.45
N PRO A 3 10.70 19.40 21.70
CA PRO A 3 12.11 19.31 22.04
C PRO A 3 12.81 20.62 21.66
N GLY A 4 13.53 21.27 22.58
CA GLY A 4 14.24 22.52 22.27
C GLY A 4 14.49 23.37 23.51
N LEU A 5 15.29 24.43 23.34
CA LEU A 5 15.63 25.36 24.43
C LEU A 5 14.42 26.17 24.92
N ASN A 6 13.50 26.50 24.00
CA ASN A 6 12.25 27.18 24.29
C ASN A 6 11.08 26.20 24.07
N PRO A 7 10.71 25.42 25.09
CA PRO A 7 9.70 24.38 24.92
C PRO A 7 8.32 24.97 24.71
N SER A 8 7.57 24.36 23.80
CA SER A 8 6.16 24.62 23.56
C SER A 8 5.33 23.39 23.94
N ILE A 9 4.06 23.59 24.31
CA ILE A 9 3.13 22.51 24.61
C ILE A 9 2.04 22.51 23.55
N ALA A 10 1.90 21.40 22.84
CA ALA A 10 0.75 21.13 21.98
C ALA A 10 -0.28 20.29 22.72
N ILE A 11 -1.54 20.68 22.62
CA ILE A 11 -2.69 20.03 23.23
C ILE A 11 -3.67 19.72 22.12
N PHE A 12 -4.10 18.45 22.03
CA PHE A 12 -5.23 18.08 21.21
C PHE A 12 -6.50 18.10 22.07
N ILE A 13 -7.52 18.81 21.58
CA ILE A 13 -8.85 18.89 22.18
C ILE A 13 -9.79 18.17 21.21
N PRO A 14 -10.34 17.00 21.56
CA PRO A 14 -11.26 16.29 20.68
C PRO A 14 -12.59 17.03 20.53
N GLU A 15 -13.34 16.69 19.49
CA GLU A 15 -14.68 17.23 19.26
C GLU A 15 -15.60 16.94 20.45
N LYS A 16 -16.28 17.98 20.96
CA LYS A 16 -17.19 17.84 22.10
C LYS A 16 -18.27 18.92 22.06
N ASN A 17 -19.53 18.52 22.29
CA ASN A 17 -20.69 19.43 22.38
C ASN A 17 -20.81 20.38 21.16
N GLY A 18 -20.58 19.87 19.94
CA GLY A 18 -20.65 20.66 18.70
C GLY A 18 -19.46 21.60 18.46
N LYS A 19 -18.48 21.67 19.37
CA LYS A 19 -17.22 22.37 19.13
C LYS A 19 -16.28 21.48 18.32
N PRO A 20 -15.66 21.98 17.23
CA PRO A 20 -14.74 21.20 16.43
C PRO A 20 -13.53 20.76 17.25
N ALA A 21 -12.92 19.65 16.85
CA ALA A 21 -11.65 19.24 17.40
C ALA A 21 -10.57 20.31 17.09
N SER A 22 -9.57 20.45 17.93
CA SER A 22 -8.50 21.43 17.72
C SER A 22 -7.16 20.98 18.26
N VAL A 23 -6.09 21.49 17.67
CA VAL A 23 -4.74 21.43 18.22
C VAL A 23 -4.35 22.85 18.55
N VAL A 24 -3.92 23.03 19.79
CA VAL A 24 -3.53 24.33 20.33
C VAL A 24 -2.10 24.23 20.83
N ILE A 25 -1.25 25.19 20.45
CA ILE A 25 0.15 25.26 20.83
C ILE A 25 0.36 26.48 21.72
N TYR A 26 0.93 26.27 22.90
CA TYR A 26 1.32 27.32 23.85
C TYR A 26 2.83 27.39 24.00
N ASN A 27 3.36 28.58 24.23
CA ASN A 27 4.76 28.74 24.64
C ASN A 27 4.87 28.48 26.13
N VAL A 28 5.89 27.78 26.60
CA VAL A 28 6.12 27.68 28.05
C VAL A 28 6.92 28.92 28.50
N PRO A 29 6.52 29.61 29.59
CA PRO A 29 5.41 29.33 30.50
C PRO A 29 4.09 30.08 30.18
N ASN A 30 3.98 30.79 29.06
CA ASN A 30 2.77 31.56 28.73
C ASN A 30 1.62 30.68 28.19
N PHE A 31 0.69 30.32 29.07
CA PHE A 31 -0.51 29.53 28.73
C PHE A 31 -1.76 30.38 28.52
N ASN A 32 -1.68 31.70 28.68
CA ASN A 32 -2.86 32.57 28.54
C ASN A 32 -3.25 32.80 27.08
N GLN A 33 -2.26 32.75 26.18
CA GLN A 33 -2.46 32.96 24.75
C GLN A 33 -1.79 31.85 23.93
N PRO A 34 -2.53 31.16 23.06
CA PRO A 34 -1.94 30.19 22.16
C PRO A 34 -1.15 30.88 21.03
N ILE A 35 -0.01 30.31 20.66
CA ILE A 35 0.79 30.79 19.52
C ILE A 35 0.21 30.26 18.20
N CYS A 36 -0.35 29.06 18.22
CA CYS A 36 -0.98 28.43 17.07
C CYS A 36 -2.24 27.70 17.53
N LEU A 37 -3.33 27.87 16.79
CA LEU A 37 -4.58 27.16 17.00
C LEU A 37 -5.09 26.69 15.63
N LYS A 38 -5.27 25.38 15.48
CA LYS A 38 -5.86 24.78 14.29
C LYS A 38 -7.08 23.98 14.65
N ASN A 39 -8.20 24.27 13.99
CA ASN A 39 -9.42 23.50 14.10
C ASN A 39 -9.47 22.39 13.03
N PHE A 40 -10.05 21.26 13.41
CA PHE A 40 -10.28 20.10 12.58
C PHE A 40 -11.75 19.73 12.62
N PHE A 41 -12.28 19.30 11.49
CA PHE A 41 -13.58 18.65 11.40
C PHE A 41 -13.33 17.17 11.21
N LYS A 42 -14.12 16.33 11.90
CA LYS A 42 -13.93 14.86 11.88
C LYS A 42 -12.51 14.49 12.35
N ALA A 43 -12.23 14.74 13.63
CA ALA A 43 -11.01 14.27 14.27
C ALA A 43 -11.32 13.80 15.70
N GLU A 44 -11.34 12.49 15.91
CA GLU A 44 -11.57 11.87 17.21
C GLU A 44 -10.26 11.61 17.94
N ARG A 45 -9.21 11.25 17.19
CA ARG A 45 -7.86 11.03 17.68
C ARG A 45 -6.86 11.88 16.92
N CYS A 46 -5.78 12.24 17.59
CA CYS A 46 -4.67 12.95 16.95
C CYS A 46 -3.32 12.47 17.48
N GLN A 47 -2.43 12.06 16.58
CA GLN A 47 -1.03 11.80 16.89
C GLN A 47 -0.20 13.04 16.60
N LEU A 48 0.52 13.51 17.62
CA LEU A 48 1.35 14.71 17.57
C LEU A 48 2.83 14.33 17.53
N LYS A 49 3.55 14.67 16.45
CA LYS A 49 5.01 14.44 16.32
C LYS A 49 5.74 15.76 16.07
N TRP A 50 6.57 16.18 17.03
CA TRP A 50 7.46 17.32 16.88
C TRP A 50 8.70 16.98 16.06
N ASN A 51 9.21 17.95 15.30
CA ASN A 51 10.56 17.85 14.76
C ASN A 51 11.61 17.96 15.88
N SER A 52 12.86 17.53 15.61
CA SER A 52 13.91 17.44 16.64
C SER A 52 14.31 18.79 17.28
N ILE A 53 14.08 19.91 16.59
CA ILE A 53 14.35 21.27 17.09
C ILE A 53 13.13 21.94 17.73
N GLY A 54 11.95 21.31 17.68
CA GLY A 54 10.73 21.78 18.31
C GLY A 54 10.04 22.97 17.66
N THR A 55 10.37 23.28 16.40
CA THR A 55 9.79 24.41 15.65
C THR A 55 8.58 24.04 14.80
N ALA A 56 8.38 22.75 14.52
CA ALA A 56 7.28 22.27 13.69
C ALA A 56 6.66 21.00 14.27
N LEU A 57 5.35 20.85 14.07
CA LEU A 57 4.53 19.77 14.57
C LEU A 57 3.75 19.14 13.43
N LEU A 58 3.85 17.82 13.29
CA LEU A 58 2.92 17.03 12.50
C LEU A 58 1.76 16.61 13.40
N ALA A 59 0.54 16.90 12.95
CA ALA A 59 -0.69 16.47 13.57
C ALA A 59 -1.42 15.51 12.62
N LEU A 60 -1.38 14.22 12.93
CA LEU A 60 -2.14 13.19 12.21
C LEU A 60 -3.48 13.02 12.91
N ALA A 61 -4.51 13.63 12.34
CA ALA A 61 -5.89 13.50 12.79
C ALA A 61 -6.54 12.26 12.17
N SER A 62 -7.28 11.50 12.96
CA SER A 62 -8.04 10.34 12.50
C SER A 62 -9.45 10.30 13.07
N THR A 63 -10.37 9.74 12.31
CA THR A 63 -11.75 9.44 12.71
C THR A 63 -12.04 7.99 12.42
N ASP A 64 -12.57 7.24 13.39
CA ASP A 64 -12.79 5.80 13.25
C ASP A 64 -14.03 5.48 12.42
N HIS A 65 -15.06 6.35 12.47
CA HIS A 65 -16.32 6.15 11.78
C HIS A 65 -16.58 7.23 10.72
N ASP A 66 -16.49 6.84 9.45
CA ASP A 66 -16.92 7.70 8.35
C ASP A 66 -18.46 7.74 8.29
N THR A 67 -19.03 8.88 8.68
CA THR A 67 -20.48 9.13 8.63
C THR A 67 -21.07 9.00 7.23
N THR A 68 -20.25 8.99 6.18
CA THR A 68 -20.70 8.76 4.80
C THR A 68 -20.79 7.28 4.43
N ASN A 69 -20.42 6.36 5.34
CA ASN A 69 -20.41 4.90 5.14
C ASN A 69 -19.59 4.43 3.92
N LYS A 70 -18.69 5.27 3.41
CA LYS A 70 -17.85 4.94 2.23
C LYS A 70 -16.58 4.20 2.60
N SER A 71 -16.12 4.34 3.84
CA SER A 71 -14.87 3.73 4.31
C SER A 71 -15.05 3.05 5.68
N TYR A 72 -14.77 1.75 5.73
CA TYR A 72 -14.78 0.98 6.99
C TYR A 72 -13.60 1.35 7.92
N TYR A 73 -12.56 1.97 7.36
CA TYR A 73 -11.32 2.32 8.07
C TYR A 73 -11.26 3.81 8.47
N GLY A 74 -12.38 4.53 8.31
CA GLY A 74 -12.45 5.94 8.66
C GLY A 74 -11.61 6.85 7.75
N GLU A 75 -11.29 8.05 8.25
CA GLU A 75 -10.55 9.08 7.52
C GLU A 75 -9.31 9.53 8.31
N THR A 76 -8.17 9.68 7.63
CA THR A 76 -6.93 10.21 8.22
C THR A 76 -6.45 11.44 7.47
N ASN A 77 -6.12 12.50 8.19
CA ASN A 77 -5.66 13.77 7.66
C ASN A 77 -4.35 14.20 8.34
N LEU A 78 -3.36 14.61 7.55
CA LEU A 78 -2.09 15.10 8.06
C LEU A 78 -2.02 16.62 7.95
N TYR A 79 -1.67 17.26 9.05
CA TYR A 79 -1.46 18.69 9.13
C TYR A 79 -0.04 19.00 9.61
N LEU A 80 0.49 20.10 9.11
CA LEU A 80 1.79 20.62 9.49
C LEU A 80 1.58 22.00 10.12
N LEU A 81 2.00 22.13 11.38
CA LEU A 81 1.84 23.33 12.19
C LEU A 81 3.23 23.88 12.58
N GLY A 82 3.51 25.14 12.27
CA GLY A 82 4.70 25.85 12.73
C GLY A 82 4.45 26.58 14.05
N ILE A 83 5.43 26.57 14.97
CA ILE A 83 5.29 27.28 16.26
C ILE A 83 5.16 28.79 16.12
N ALA A 84 5.70 29.37 15.03
CA ALA A 84 5.66 30.81 14.79
C ALA A 84 4.38 31.27 14.07
N GLY A 85 3.39 30.39 13.89
CA GLY A 85 2.22 30.67 13.06
C GLY A 85 2.54 30.82 11.57
N SER A 86 3.76 30.46 11.15
CA SER A 86 4.26 30.64 9.78
C SER A 86 3.52 29.79 8.73
N TYR A 87 2.99 28.65 9.15
CA TYR A 87 2.19 27.75 8.31
C TYR A 87 1.35 26.82 9.18
N ASP A 88 0.13 26.57 8.74
CA ASP A 88 -0.83 25.65 9.34
C ASP A 88 -1.57 24.85 8.24
N SER A 89 -0.82 24.23 7.33
CA SER A 89 -1.38 23.60 6.13
C SER A 89 -1.76 22.13 6.33
N ARG A 90 -2.79 21.68 5.60
CA ARG A 90 -3.01 20.25 5.35
C ARG A 90 -1.97 19.79 4.33
N ILE A 91 -1.39 18.62 4.55
CA ILE A 91 -0.46 18.02 3.59
C ILE A 91 -1.25 17.32 2.49
N ASP A 92 -1.03 17.74 1.25
CA ASP A 92 -1.67 17.15 0.09
C ASP A 92 -0.99 15.84 -0.31
N LEU A 93 -1.73 14.75 -0.12
CA LEU A 93 -1.28 13.40 -0.46
C LEU A 93 -1.84 13.00 -1.82
N LYS A 94 -0.97 12.55 -2.74
CA LYS A 94 -1.34 12.24 -4.14
C LYS A 94 -2.36 11.11 -4.28
N ARG A 95 -2.47 10.25 -3.28
CA ARG A 95 -3.31 9.05 -3.28
C ARG A 95 -4.18 9.03 -2.04
N THR A 96 -5.44 8.65 -2.25
CA THR A 96 -6.41 8.48 -1.18
C THR A 96 -6.17 7.17 -0.43
N GLY A 97 -6.51 7.16 0.85
CA GLY A 97 -6.40 6.00 1.73
C GLY A 97 -5.77 6.37 3.07
N PRO A 98 -5.55 5.38 3.93
CA PRO A 98 -5.02 5.60 5.28
C PRO A 98 -3.55 6.05 5.23
N ILE A 99 -3.15 6.80 6.24
CA ILE A 99 -1.74 7.08 6.52
C ILE A 99 -1.23 6.00 7.48
N HIS A 100 -0.23 5.24 7.04
CA HIS A 100 0.33 4.13 7.81
C HIS A 100 1.42 4.58 8.78
N ASP A 101 2.25 5.54 8.37
CA ASP A 101 3.31 6.08 9.22
C ASP A 101 3.71 7.50 8.79
N ILE A 102 4.16 8.28 9.76
CA ILE A 102 4.70 9.65 9.61
C ILE A 102 5.97 9.78 10.42
N THR A 103 7.03 10.33 9.85
CA THR A 103 8.29 10.46 10.59
C THR A 103 9.07 11.71 10.18
N TRP A 104 9.57 12.44 11.18
CA TRP A 104 10.47 13.56 10.97
C TRP A 104 11.89 13.05 10.70
N SER A 105 12.58 13.71 9.77
CA SER A 105 14.03 13.54 9.69
C SER A 105 14.69 14.10 10.95
N PRO A 106 15.73 13.45 11.48
CA PRO A 106 16.55 13.98 12.57
C PRO A 106 17.13 15.37 12.27
N SER A 107 17.29 15.73 11.00
CA SER A 107 17.72 17.07 10.58
C SER A 107 16.66 18.17 10.76
N ALA A 108 15.42 17.82 11.10
CA ALA A 108 14.25 18.71 11.22
C ALA A 108 13.85 19.48 9.94
N ARG A 109 14.49 19.24 8.80
CA ARG A 109 14.28 19.97 7.54
C ARG A 109 13.27 19.33 6.59
N GLU A 110 12.83 18.13 6.92
CA GLU A 110 11.95 17.31 6.08
C GLU A 110 11.28 16.22 6.93
N PHE A 111 10.21 15.65 6.40
CA PHE A 111 9.52 14.51 6.97
C PHE A 111 9.09 13.56 5.85
N ALA A 112 8.71 12.35 6.20
CA ALA A 112 8.20 11.37 5.26
C ALA A 112 6.89 10.78 5.73
N VAL A 113 6.08 10.38 4.75
CA VAL A 113 4.73 9.86 4.95
C VAL A 113 4.56 8.62 4.09
N VAL A 114 4.06 7.55 4.70
CA VAL A 114 3.62 6.33 4.02
C VAL A 114 2.10 6.30 4.04
N TYR A 115 1.45 6.31 2.87
CA TYR A 115 0.00 6.51 2.77
C TYR A 115 -0.63 5.82 1.56
N GLY A 116 -1.96 5.70 1.62
CA GLY A 116 -2.78 5.10 0.58
C GLY A 116 -3.08 3.62 0.83
N TYR A 117 -4.01 3.08 0.06
CA TYR A 117 -4.28 1.65 0.06
C TYR A 117 -3.07 0.86 -0.44
N MET A 118 -2.81 -0.29 0.17
CA MET A 118 -1.69 -1.15 -0.21
C MET A 118 -1.84 -1.65 -1.66
N PRO A 119 -0.78 -1.58 -2.49
CA PRO A 119 0.56 -1.04 -2.23
C PRO A 119 0.59 0.49 -2.02
N ALA A 120 1.20 0.91 -0.92
CA ALA A 120 1.19 2.30 -0.46
C ALA A 120 2.25 3.16 -1.19
N ASP A 121 1.99 4.48 -1.24
CA ASP A 121 2.97 5.47 -1.65
C ASP A 121 3.83 5.87 -0.45
N THR A 122 5.13 6.12 -0.68
CA THR A 122 6.02 6.73 0.30
C THR A 122 6.59 8.02 -0.28
N THR A 123 6.24 9.16 0.31
CA THR A 123 6.65 10.48 -0.18
C THR A 123 7.38 11.24 0.92
N PHE A 124 8.45 11.92 0.53
CA PHE A 124 9.28 12.80 1.33
C PHE A 124 8.87 14.24 1.07
N PHE A 125 8.72 15.02 2.12
CA PHE A 125 8.27 16.41 2.08
C PHE A 125 9.29 17.31 2.79
N ASP A 126 9.45 18.53 2.32
CA ASP A 126 10.25 19.53 3.01
C ASP A 126 9.57 20.01 4.31
N ALA A 127 10.26 20.82 5.11
CA ALA A 127 9.71 21.38 6.35
C ALA A 127 8.51 22.32 6.14
N ARG A 128 8.14 22.66 4.89
CA ARG A 128 6.99 23.47 4.53
C ARG A 128 5.83 22.64 3.98
N GLY A 129 6.02 21.33 3.79
CA GLY A 129 5.01 20.41 3.28
C GLY A 129 5.01 20.23 1.75
N ASN A 130 6.04 20.70 1.04
CA ASN A 130 6.17 20.46 -0.40
C ASN A 130 6.80 19.09 -0.66
N ALA A 131 6.26 18.33 -1.61
CA ALA A 131 6.81 17.02 -1.96
C ALA A 131 8.18 17.14 -2.66
N ILE A 132 9.19 16.49 -2.09
CA ILE A 132 10.56 16.44 -2.63
C ILE A 132 10.73 15.24 -3.55
N PHE A 133 10.34 14.05 -3.07
CA PHE A 133 10.57 12.79 -3.77
C PHE A 133 9.54 11.74 -3.35
N SER A 134 9.13 10.88 -4.28
CA SER A 134 8.26 9.74 -4.01
C SER A 134 8.96 8.45 -4.43
N LEU A 135 9.01 7.46 -3.55
CA LEU A 135 9.49 6.13 -3.87
C LEU A 135 8.46 5.36 -4.71
N PRO A 136 8.88 4.29 -5.42
CA PRO A 136 7.95 3.38 -6.08
C PRO A 136 6.94 2.79 -5.09
N THR A 137 5.71 2.58 -5.56
CA THR A 137 4.66 1.93 -4.76
C THR A 137 5.09 0.55 -4.31
N ALA A 138 4.96 0.28 -3.01
CA ALA A 138 5.33 -1.00 -2.44
C ALA A 138 4.46 -1.31 -1.21
N PRO A 139 4.29 -2.59 -0.83
CA PRO A 139 3.60 -2.96 0.40
C PRO A 139 4.48 -2.60 1.60
N ARG A 140 4.40 -1.33 2.04
CA ARG A 140 5.21 -0.73 3.10
C ARG A 140 4.32 0.07 4.03
N ASN A 141 4.58 0.00 5.34
CA ASN A 141 3.82 0.67 6.39
C ASN A 141 4.71 1.28 7.48
N THR A 142 6.03 1.24 7.33
CA THR A 142 6.97 1.74 8.33
C THR A 142 8.09 2.50 7.66
N ILE A 143 8.45 3.67 8.19
CA ILE A 143 9.56 4.48 7.71
C ILE A 143 10.40 4.98 8.88
N LEU A 144 11.72 4.79 8.78
CA LEU A 144 12.66 5.13 9.85
C LEU A 144 13.93 5.77 9.27
N TYR A 145 14.22 6.98 9.69
CA TYR A 145 15.49 7.63 9.38
C TYR A 145 16.62 7.06 10.25
N SER A 146 17.79 6.90 9.64
CA SER A 146 19.04 6.75 10.40
C SER A 146 19.30 7.99 11.25
N PRO A 147 20.05 7.91 12.36
CA PRO A 147 20.22 9.02 13.29
C PRO A 147 20.83 10.29 12.69
N HIS A 148 21.69 10.15 11.67
CA HIS A 148 22.28 11.27 10.93
C HIS A 148 21.50 11.65 9.66
N ALA A 149 20.29 11.10 9.49
CA ALA A 149 19.36 11.36 8.39
C ALA A 149 19.87 11.00 6.97
N ARG A 150 21.05 10.40 6.83
CA ARG A 150 21.58 10.02 5.51
C ARG A 150 20.86 8.84 4.89
N TYR A 151 20.67 7.77 5.67
CA TYR A 151 19.90 6.62 5.23
C TYR A 151 18.47 6.71 5.74
N VAL A 152 17.55 6.18 4.96
CA VAL A 152 16.16 5.96 5.35
C VAL A 152 15.78 4.52 5.04
N LEU A 153 15.13 3.89 5.99
CA LEU A 153 14.57 2.56 5.87
C LEU A 153 13.08 2.66 5.63
N VAL A 154 12.58 1.89 4.68
CA VAL A 154 11.15 1.73 4.40
C VAL A 154 10.82 0.25 4.42
N ALA A 155 9.88 -0.15 5.27
CA ALA A 155 9.59 -1.55 5.52
C ALA A 155 8.08 -1.85 5.56
N GLY A 156 7.74 -3.11 5.34
CA GLY A 156 6.39 -3.63 5.49
C GLY A 156 6.34 -4.69 6.59
N PHE A 157 5.88 -4.32 7.78
CA PHE A 157 5.81 -5.20 8.96
C PHE A 157 4.37 -5.60 9.33
N GLY A 158 4.23 -6.49 10.32
CA GLY A 158 2.93 -7.02 10.76
C GLY A 158 2.39 -8.06 9.77
N ASN A 159 1.27 -7.75 9.12
CA ASN A 159 0.64 -8.66 8.15
C ASN A 159 1.33 -8.67 6.77
N LEU A 160 2.37 -7.86 6.60
CA LEU A 160 3.17 -7.79 5.38
C LEU A 160 4.38 -8.74 5.49
N GLN A 161 5.03 -9.02 4.37
CA GLN A 161 6.10 -10.02 4.27
C GLN A 161 7.37 -9.71 5.10
N GLY A 162 7.50 -8.52 5.67
CA GLY A 162 8.71 -8.11 6.40
C GLY A 162 9.83 -7.63 5.49
N THR A 163 9.55 -7.29 4.22
CA THR A 163 10.58 -6.74 3.33
C THR A 163 11.00 -5.35 3.80
N VAL A 164 12.30 -5.14 3.86
CA VAL A 164 12.96 -3.91 4.28
C VAL A 164 13.82 -3.40 3.13
N ASP A 165 13.61 -2.15 2.72
CA ASP A 165 14.46 -1.43 1.77
C ASP A 165 15.21 -0.31 2.49
N VAL A 166 16.51 -0.19 2.24
CA VAL A 166 17.33 0.93 2.73
C VAL A 166 17.71 1.80 1.54
N TYR A 167 17.51 3.11 1.67
CA TYR A 167 17.80 4.11 0.65
C TYR A 167 18.82 5.13 1.15
N ASP A 168 19.73 5.56 0.28
CA ASP A 168 20.64 6.69 0.53
C ASP A 168 20.01 7.98 0.04
N ARG A 169 19.64 8.86 0.97
CA ARG A 169 19.05 10.15 0.63
C ARG A 169 20.00 11.10 -0.07
N GLN A 170 21.26 11.11 0.35
CA GLN A 170 22.26 12.02 -0.21
C GLN A 170 22.57 11.65 -1.66
N ASN A 171 22.44 10.37 -2.00
CA ASN A 171 22.52 9.89 -3.37
C ASN A 171 21.15 9.75 -4.05
N LYS A 172 20.34 10.82 -4.04
CA LYS A 172 19.05 10.89 -4.75
C LYS A 172 18.09 9.71 -4.45
N PHE A 173 18.02 9.28 -3.20
CA PHE A 173 17.22 8.13 -2.77
C PHE A 173 17.57 6.83 -3.52
N SER A 174 18.84 6.63 -3.87
CA SER A 174 19.29 5.36 -4.46
C SER A 174 19.10 4.22 -3.47
N LYS A 175 18.53 3.10 -3.93
CA LYS A 175 18.38 1.90 -3.10
C LYS A 175 19.75 1.30 -2.79
N VAL A 176 20.08 1.17 -1.51
CA VAL A 176 21.32 0.55 -1.02
C VAL A 176 21.17 -0.97 -0.98
N THR A 177 20.07 -1.46 -0.40
CA THR A 177 19.82 -2.89 -0.25
C THR A 177 18.33 -3.17 -0.04
N THR A 178 17.96 -4.44 -0.27
CA THR A 178 16.71 -5.02 0.18
C THR A 178 17.02 -6.29 0.98
N PHE A 179 16.36 -6.49 2.12
CA PHE A 179 16.42 -7.74 2.87
C PHE A 179 15.07 -8.07 3.50
N GLU A 180 14.93 -9.29 4.02
CA GLU A 180 13.67 -9.80 4.58
C GLU A 180 13.79 -10.03 6.08
N ALA A 181 12.94 -9.34 6.84
CA ALA A 181 12.81 -9.45 8.28
C ALA A 181 11.33 -9.73 8.62
N ALA A 182 10.87 -10.92 8.24
CA ALA A 182 9.53 -11.41 8.56
C ALA A 182 9.25 -11.39 10.08
N ASN A 183 7.97 -11.28 10.44
CA ASN A 183 7.47 -11.31 11.82
C ASN A 183 8.01 -10.19 12.75
N THR A 184 8.68 -9.18 12.19
CA THR A 184 9.22 -8.05 12.97
C THR A 184 8.11 -7.23 13.60
N SER A 185 8.19 -7.04 14.92
CA SER A 185 7.35 -6.13 15.70
C SER A 185 8.08 -4.86 16.13
N VAL A 186 9.41 -4.93 16.28
CA VAL A 186 10.27 -3.80 16.66
C VAL A 186 11.36 -3.62 15.62
N CYS A 187 11.53 -2.41 15.11
CA CYS A 187 12.58 -2.05 14.16
C CYS A 187 13.22 -0.72 14.57
N GLU A 188 14.54 -0.70 14.80
CA GLU A 188 15.26 0.49 15.25
C GLU A 188 16.65 0.59 14.62
N TRP A 189 17.04 1.80 14.22
CA TRP A 189 18.42 2.09 13.86
C TRP A 189 19.31 2.15 15.10
N SER A 190 20.54 1.64 14.99
CA SER A 190 21.55 1.85 16.03
C SER A 190 21.93 3.34 16.13
N PRO A 191 22.37 3.83 17.31
CA PRO A 191 22.79 5.23 17.48
C PRO A 191 23.91 5.69 16.52
N CYS A 192 24.75 4.78 16.04
CA CYS A 192 25.80 5.07 15.06
C CYS A 192 25.32 5.06 13.60
N GLY A 193 24.07 4.67 13.33
CA GLY A 193 23.49 4.62 11.99
C GLY A 193 24.00 3.52 11.06
N ARG A 194 24.84 2.61 11.54
CA ARG A 194 25.41 1.49 10.73
C ARG A 194 24.61 0.19 10.83
N TYR A 195 23.86 0.01 11.91
CA TYR A 195 23.13 -1.23 12.17
C TYR A 195 21.63 -0.97 12.31
N ILE A 196 20.85 -1.99 11.98
CA ILE A 196 19.40 -2.02 12.09
C ILE A 196 19.06 -3.22 12.97
N LEU A 197 18.33 -2.98 14.04
CA LEU A 197 17.75 -4.01 14.88
C LEU A 197 16.35 -4.33 14.37
N THR A 198 16.04 -5.61 14.18
CA THR A 198 14.68 -6.11 14.02
C THR A 198 14.42 -7.17 15.06
N ALA A 199 13.27 -7.15 15.71
CA ALA A 199 12.91 -8.15 16.70
C ALA A 199 11.43 -8.53 16.63
N THR A 200 11.17 -9.76 17.06
CA THR A 200 9.82 -10.32 17.24
C THR A 200 9.59 -10.44 18.74
N THR A 201 8.54 -9.80 19.25
CA THR A 201 8.27 -9.69 20.68
C THR A 201 6.91 -10.26 21.10
N SER A 202 6.88 -10.86 22.28
CA SER A 202 5.69 -11.30 23.02
C SER A 202 5.10 -10.12 23.80
N PRO A 203 3.76 -10.02 23.97
CA PRO A 203 2.73 -11.00 23.60
C PRO A 203 2.20 -10.85 22.17
N ARG A 204 2.70 -9.89 21.38
CA ARG A 204 2.19 -9.61 20.03
C ARG A 204 2.30 -10.83 19.12
N LEU A 205 3.46 -11.47 19.10
CA LEU A 205 3.70 -12.76 18.44
C LEU A 205 4.32 -13.71 19.46
N ARG A 206 3.79 -14.93 19.56
CA ARG A 206 4.30 -15.98 20.48
C ARG A 206 5.24 -16.98 19.82
N VAL A 207 5.52 -16.79 18.53
CA VAL A 207 6.42 -17.61 17.72
C VAL A 207 7.59 -16.75 17.23
N ASP A 208 8.70 -17.38 16.89
CA ASP A 208 9.92 -16.74 16.37
C ASP A 208 10.44 -15.56 17.20
N ASN A 209 10.24 -15.62 18.53
CA ASN A 209 10.69 -14.57 19.43
C ASN A 209 12.22 -14.48 19.41
N GLY A 210 12.73 -13.27 19.23
CA GLY A 210 14.15 -13.12 18.94
C GLY A 210 14.52 -11.75 18.41
N CYS A 211 15.82 -11.53 18.30
CA CYS A 211 16.38 -10.35 17.66
C CYS A 211 17.33 -10.73 16.53
N LYS A 212 17.40 -9.85 15.54
CA LYS A 212 18.35 -9.87 14.42
C LYS A 212 18.94 -8.48 14.29
N VAL A 213 20.26 -8.42 14.14
CA VAL A 213 20.99 -7.18 13.87
C VAL A 213 21.56 -7.27 12.47
N TRP A 214 21.15 -6.34 11.64
CA TRP A 214 21.57 -6.20 10.26
C TRP A 214 22.55 -5.04 10.16
N HIS A 215 23.56 -5.17 9.32
CA HIS A 215 24.29 -4.02 8.83
C HIS A 215 23.41 -3.26 7.81
N ALA A 216 23.56 -1.95 7.69
CA ALA A 216 22.75 -1.14 6.77
C ALA A 216 22.91 -1.54 5.29
N SER A 217 23.95 -2.32 4.95
CA SER A 217 24.14 -2.95 3.64
C SER A 217 23.28 -4.20 3.43
N GLY A 218 22.46 -4.59 4.40
CA GLY A 218 21.55 -5.74 4.33
C GLY A 218 22.15 -7.07 4.80
N LYS A 219 23.43 -7.08 5.16
CA LYS A 219 24.09 -8.28 5.70
C LYS A 219 23.63 -8.53 7.14
N LEU A 220 23.20 -9.75 7.44
CA LEU A 220 22.90 -10.17 8.82
C LEU A 220 24.22 -10.30 9.58
N VAL A 221 24.31 -9.68 10.77
CA VAL A 221 25.53 -9.64 11.60
C VAL A 221 25.37 -10.49 12.85
N TYR A 222 24.21 -10.42 13.48
CA TYR A 222 23.91 -11.14 14.70
C TYR A 222 22.45 -11.58 14.73
N LEU A 223 22.17 -12.70 15.37
CA LEU A 223 20.83 -13.07 15.78
C LEU A 223 20.85 -13.83 17.10
N LYS A 224 19.72 -13.77 17.80
CA LYS A 224 19.46 -14.58 18.99
C LYS A 224 17.98 -14.84 19.14
N GLU A 225 17.65 -16.11 19.31
CA GLU A 225 16.29 -16.57 19.60
C GLU A 225 16.06 -16.59 21.11
N TYR A 226 14.82 -16.32 21.50
CA TYR A 226 14.35 -16.34 22.87
C TYR A 226 13.03 -17.10 22.91
N GLN A 227 12.77 -17.81 24.00
CA GLN A 227 11.45 -18.41 24.20
C GLN A 227 10.35 -17.34 24.25
N GLU A 228 10.60 -16.28 25.01
CA GLU A 228 9.76 -15.08 25.06
C GLU A 228 10.66 -13.85 25.12
N LEU A 229 10.42 -12.88 24.23
CA LEU A 229 11.10 -11.61 24.22
C LEU A 229 10.08 -10.49 24.42
N TYR A 230 10.07 -9.84 25.59
CA TYR A 230 9.07 -8.82 25.90
C TYR A 230 9.41 -7.44 25.33
N SER A 231 10.67 -7.04 25.38
CA SER A 231 11.14 -5.75 24.88
C SER A 231 12.63 -5.80 24.55
N ILE A 232 13.03 -4.97 23.59
CA ILE A 232 14.42 -4.78 23.20
C ILE A 232 14.55 -3.39 22.58
N THR A 233 15.66 -2.72 22.87
CA THR A 233 16.01 -1.43 22.27
C THR A 233 17.52 -1.27 22.29
N TRP A 234 18.05 -0.40 21.44
CA TRP A 234 19.43 0.02 21.56
C TRP A 234 19.65 0.81 22.85
N LYS A 235 20.79 0.59 23.51
CA LYS A 235 21.21 1.46 24.61
C LYS A 235 21.29 2.91 24.08
N PRO A 236 20.53 3.87 24.65
CA PRO A 236 20.57 5.26 24.18
C PRO A 236 21.98 5.85 24.35
N GLN A 237 22.46 6.54 23.32
CA GLN A 237 23.75 7.22 23.32
C GLN A 237 23.62 8.56 22.61
N SER A 238 24.38 9.58 23.05
CA SER A 238 24.40 10.87 22.36
C SER A 238 24.92 10.71 20.93
N LEU A 239 24.27 11.40 19.99
CA LEU A 239 24.70 11.46 18.60
C LEU A 239 26.06 12.15 18.45
N ASP A 240 26.47 12.99 19.41
CA ASP A 240 27.78 13.66 19.39
C ASP A 240 28.95 12.66 19.44
N LYS A 241 28.70 11.45 19.96
CA LYS A 241 29.70 10.36 19.99
C LYS A 241 29.90 9.68 18.64
N PHE A 242 29.02 9.96 17.68
CA PHE A 242 29.01 9.31 16.37
C PHE A 242 29.09 10.39 15.28
N PRO A 243 30.23 10.53 14.58
CA PRO A 243 30.30 11.47 13.47
C PRO A 243 29.36 11.01 12.33
N PRO A 244 28.76 11.95 11.57
CA PRO A 244 27.92 11.61 10.42
C PRO A 244 28.67 10.73 9.41
N LEU A 245 28.04 9.63 9.01
CA LEU A 245 28.62 8.69 8.06
C LEU A 245 28.79 9.32 6.67
N ARG A 246 30.03 9.40 6.18
CA ARG A 246 30.36 9.87 4.82
C ARG A 246 30.20 8.80 3.75
N ASN A 247 30.47 7.54 4.09
CA ASN A 247 30.15 6.34 3.31
C ASN A 247 29.71 5.22 4.26
N LEU A 248 29.01 4.22 3.73
CA LEU A 248 28.76 3.01 4.48
C LEU A 248 30.01 2.14 4.39
N GLU A 249 30.61 1.86 5.54
CA GLU A 249 31.75 0.95 5.65
C GLU A 249 31.34 -0.49 5.32
N ASP A 250 32.32 -1.35 5.07
CA ASP A 250 32.03 -2.77 4.89
C ASP A 250 31.44 -3.38 6.16
N ALA A 251 30.49 -4.29 5.97
CA ALA A 251 29.88 -4.99 7.10
C ALA A 251 30.96 -5.79 7.87
N PRO A 252 30.91 -5.77 9.22
CA PRO A 252 31.81 -6.57 10.02
C PRO A 252 31.61 -8.07 9.76
N ALA A 253 32.59 -8.87 10.20
CA ALA A 253 32.46 -10.33 10.17
C ALA A 253 31.20 -10.77 10.93
N ALA A 254 30.44 -11.69 10.32
CA ALA A 254 29.24 -12.24 10.94
C ALA A 254 29.57 -12.98 12.24
N HIS A 255 28.74 -12.79 13.26
CA HIS A 255 28.83 -13.52 14.52
C HIS A 255 28.56 -15.02 14.29
N GLU A 256 29.05 -15.88 15.21
CA GLU A 256 28.88 -17.33 15.14
C GLU A 256 27.41 -17.75 14.97
N SER A 257 26.50 -17.12 15.72
CA SER A 257 25.06 -17.38 15.61
C SER A 257 24.50 -17.13 14.21
N THR A 258 25.02 -16.11 13.50
CA THR A 258 24.64 -15.86 12.11
C THR A 258 25.23 -16.88 11.15
N LYS A 259 26.49 -17.28 11.34
CA LYS A 259 27.13 -18.31 10.50
C LYS A 259 26.37 -19.63 10.59
N GLU A 260 26.04 -20.07 11.80
CA GLU A 260 25.26 -21.29 12.03
C GLU A 260 23.87 -21.22 11.39
N TYR A 261 23.18 -20.10 11.55
CA TYR A 261 21.85 -19.90 10.98
C TYR A 261 21.87 -19.96 9.44
N LEU A 262 22.83 -19.28 8.81
CA LEU A 262 22.97 -19.29 7.36
C LEU A 262 23.33 -20.69 6.84
N ALA A 263 24.20 -21.41 7.54
CA ALA A 263 24.53 -22.80 7.19
C ALA A 263 23.30 -23.73 7.31
N LYS A 264 22.51 -23.61 8.39
CA LYS A 264 21.25 -24.36 8.56
C LYS A 264 20.24 -24.00 7.47
N LYS A 265 20.09 -22.72 7.14
CA LYS A 265 19.20 -22.26 6.07
C LYS A 265 19.60 -22.85 4.72
N GLN A 266 20.88 -22.79 4.38
CA GLN A 266 21.41 -23.37 3.14
C GLN A 266 21.20 -24.88 3.08
N ALA A 267 21.44 -25.61 4.17
CA ALA A 267 21.17 -27.04 4.24
C ALA A 267 19.68 -27.37 4.04
N ASN A 268 18.79 -26.58 4.64
CA ASN A 268 17.34 -26.73 4.46
C ASN A 268 16.89 -26.45 3.02
N ASP A 269 17.42 -25.40 2.40
CA ASP A 269 17.11 -25.05 1.01
C ASP A 269 17.57 -26.15 0.03
N LEU A 270 18.78 -26.71 0.25
CA LEU A 270 19.28 -27.86 -0.53
C LEU A 270 18.43 -29.12 -0.32
N ASN A 271 17.95 -29.37 0.89
CA ASN A 271 17.07 -30.51 1.17
C ASN A 271 15.67 -30.32 0.58
N ALA A 272 15.15 -29.09 0.55
CA ALA A 272 13.88 -28.77 -0.09
C ALA A 272 13.95 -28.97 -1.61
N ALA A 273 15.05 -28.55 -2.25
CA ALA A 273 15.28 -28.74 -3.68
C ALA A 273 15.36 -30.22 -4.10
N LYS A 274 15.81 -31.10 -3.19
CA LYS A 274 15.90 -32.55 -3.45
C LYS A 274 14.56 -33.30 -3.32
N LYS A 275 13.53 -32.72 -2.69
CA LYS A 275 12.21 -33.35 -2.61
C LYS A 275 11.46 -33.07 -3.91
N PRO A 276 11.06 -34.08 -4.70
CA PRO A 276 10.26 -33.84 -5.89
C PRO A 276 8.95 -33.17 -5.47
N SER A 277 8.57 -32.08 -6.16
CA SER A 277 7.31 -31.39 -5.95
C SER A 277 6.15 -32.32 -6.36
N GLY A 278 5.73 -33.19 -5.44
CA GLY A 278 4.58 -34.05 -5.65
C GLY A 278 3.34 -33.19 -5.80
N ALA A 279 2.63 -33.34 -6.92
CA ALA A 279 1.35 -32.69 -7.15
C ALA A 279 0.43 -32.90 -5.93
N TYR A 280 -0.07 -31.81 -5.36
CA TYR A 280 -0.92 -31.82 -4.17
C TYR A 280 -2.09 -32.79 -4.36
N ARG A 281 -2.13 -33.86 -3.57
CA ARG A 281 -3.25 -34.80 -3.55
C ARG A 281 -4.24 -34.34 -2.48
N PRO A 282 -5.48 -33.99 -2.85
CA PRO A 282 -6.48 -33.56 -1.89
C PRO A 282 -6.81 -34.72 -0.94
N PRO A 283 -7.21 -34.42 0.32
CA PRO A 283 -7.41 -35.43 1.37
C PRO A 283 -8.30 -36.62 0.97
N HIS A 284 -9.32 -36.38 0.14
CA HIS A 284 -10.24 -37.41 -0.35
C HIS A 284 -9.62 -38.43 -1.31
N ALA A 285 -8.48 -38.11 -1.94
CA ALA A 285 -7.80 -38.97 -2.92
C ALA A 285 -6.58 -39.71 -2.35
N ARG A 286 -6.35 -39.62 -1.03
CA ARG A 286 -5.20 -40.28 -0.37
C ARG A 286 -5.41 -41.77 -0.13
N ASN A 287 -6.66 -42.24 -0.03
CA ASN A 287 -6.99 -43.64 0.28
C ASN A 287 -7.46 -44.48 -0.92
N SER A 288 -7.51 -43.93 -2.13
CA SER A 288 -7.76 -44.75 -3.32
C SER A 288 -6.45 -45.46 -3.68
N GLY A 289 -6.43 -46.78 -3.47
CA GLY A 289 -5.31 -47.66 -3.80
C GLY A 289 -4.77 -47.41 -5.21
N SER A 290 -3.46 -47.59 -5.34
CA SER A 290 -2.70 -47.44 -6.57
C SER A 290 -3.27 -48.27 -7.73
N SER A 291 -3.82 -47.60 -8.73
CA SER A 291 -3.89 -48.13 -10.09
C SER A 291 -3.12 -47.20 -11.02
N ALA A 292 -2.28 -47.80 -11.85
CA ALA A 292 -1.41 -47.13 -12.81
C ALA A 292 -2.20 -46.19 -13.74
N ARG A 293 -1.52 -45.14 -14.20
CA ARG A 293 -2.07 -44.08 -15.04
C ARG A 293 -2.60 -44.63 -16.36
N THR A 294 -3.92 -44.66 -16.51
CA THR A 294 -4.58 -44.72 -17.82
C THR A 294 -4.98 -43.29 -18.18
N SER A 295 -4.54 -42.79 -19.33
CA SER A 295 -4.94 -41.45 -19.78
C SER A 295 -6.45 -41.42 -20.07
N LEU A 296 -7.08 -40.27 -19.89
CA LEU A 296 -8.52 -40.06 -20.12
C LEU A 296 -8.97 -40.54 -21.52
N TYR A 297 -8.10 -40.44 -22.51
CA TYR A 297 -8.32 -40.90 -23.88
C TYR A 297 -8.53 -42.42 -23.99
N GLN A 298 -7.82 -43.21 -23.18
CA GLN A 298 -7.94 -44.66 -23.20
C GLN A 298 -9.22 -45.16 -22.49
N LYS A 299 -9.78 -44.34 -21.60
CA LYS A 299 -11.03 -44.64 -20.89
C LYS A 299 -12.27 -44.36 -21.74
N GLU A 300 -12.16 -43.41 -22.67
CA GLU A 300 -13.23 -43.07 -23.60
C GLU A 300 -13.40 -44.15 -24.69
N LEU A 301 -12.29 -44.71 -25.20
CA LEU A 301 -12.29 -45.82 -26.17
C LEU A 301 -12.87 -47.13 -25.62
N GLN A 302 -12.77 -47.39 -24.31
CA GLN A 302 -13.38 -48.59 -23.70
C GLN A 302 -14.90 -48.42 -23.46
N SER A 303 -15.41 -47.19 -23.45
CA SER A 303 -16.84 -46.91 -23.23
C SER A 303 -17.69 -47.02 -24.49
N SER A 304 -17.07 -47.05 -25.68
CA SER A 304 -17.76 -47.18 -26.98
C SER A 304 -17.91 -48.62 -27.48
N SER A 305 -17.45 -49.63 -26.73
CA SER A 305 -17.49 -51.03 -27.16
C SER A 305 -17.95 -51.99 -26.06
N SER A 306 -19.22 -51.90 -25.65
CA SER A 306 -19.92 -53.05 -25.06
C SER A 306 -21.43 -52.83 -25.10
N LEU A 307 -22.03 -53.26 -26.20
CA LEU A 307 -23.44 -53.65 -26.27
C LEU A 307 -23.51 -55.11 -25.78
N SER A 308 -24.42 -55.40 -24.83
CA SER A 308 -24.94 -56.72 -24.41
C SER A 308 -24.74 -57.05 -22.92
N GLY A 309 -25.87 -57.30 -22.23
CA GLY A 309 -25.96 -58.43 -21.29
C GLY A 309 -26.05 -58.13 -19.78
N SER A 310 -27.29 -58.04 -19.29
CA SER A 310 -27.82 -58.74 -18.09
C SER A 310 -27.32 -58.41 -16.67
N ASN A 311 -28.26 -57.90 -15.86
CA ASN A 311 -28.57 -58.15 -14.44
C ASN A 311 -27.48 -58.37 -13.37
N GLY A 312 -27.53 -57.54 -12.32
CA GLY A 312 -26.98 -57.86 -11.00
C GLY A 312 -26.98 -56.70 -9.99
N ASN A 313 -28.04 -56.59 -9.20
CA ASN A 313 -28.19 -55.66 -8.06
C ASN A 313 -27.10 -55.83 -6.98
N GLY A 314 -26.77 -54.73 -6.26
CA GLY A 314 -26.17 -54.84 -4.93
C GLY A 314 -25.40 -53.64 -4.37
N ALA A 315 -26.03 -52.46 -4.24
CA ALA A 315 -25.50 -51.39 -3.41
C ALA A 315 -25.60 -51.77 -1.92
N ARG A 316 -24.46 -51.91 -1.22
CA ARG A 316 -24.41 -52.13 0.23
C ARG A 316 -24.31 -50.78 0.96
N THR A 317 -25.45 -50.28 1.43
CA THR A 317 -25.56 -49.14 2.35
C THR A 317 -25.36 -49.65 3.79
N ARG A 318 -24.43 -49.05 4.53
CA ARG A 318 -24.25 -49.30 5.98
C ARG A 318 -25.32 -48.52 6.74
N VAL A 319 -26.18 -49.21 7.49
CA VAL A 319 -27.18 -48.60 8.39
C VAL A 319 -26.68 -48.68 9.83
N VAL A 320 -26.80 -47.58 10.58
CA VAL A 320 -26.58 -47.52 12.03
C VAL A 320 -27.92 -47.86 12.72
N PRO A 321 -27.98 -48.83 13.66
CA PRO A 321 -29.24 -49.20 14.32
C PRO A 321 -29.85 -48.07 15.16
N GLY A 322 -31.13 -47.73 14.92
CA GLY A 322 -31.95 -46.91 15.84
C GLY A 322 -32.64 -45.65 15.29
N ALA A 323 -32.53 -45.31 14.01
CA ALA A 323 -33.22 -44.14 13.43
C ALA A 323 -34.24 -44.51 12.34
N ALA A 324 -35.42 -43.89 12.37
CA ALA A 324 -36.50 -44.11 11.41
C ALA A 324 -36.14 -43.60 9.98
N PRO A 325 -36.69 -44.18 8.90
CA PRO A 325 -36.29 -43.86 7.53
C PRO A 325 -36.86 -42.51 7.08
N VAL A 326 -36.01 -41.69 6.44
CA VAL A 326 -36.41 -40.43 5.78
C VAL A 326 -36.17 -40.59 4.28
N ASP A 327 -37.23 -40.45 3.48
CA ASP A 327 -37.19 -40.47 2.01
C ASP A 327 -36.43 -39.25 1.46
N ASN A 328 -35.21 -39.48 0.96
CA ASN A 328 -34.44 -38.47 0.24
C ASN A 328 -34.78 -38.46 -1.25
N THR A 329 -35.87 -37.76 -1.61
CA THR A 329 -36.01 -37.22 -2.97
C THR A 329 -35.73 -35.72 -2.93
N PRO A 330 -34.68 -35.21 -3.61
CA PRO A 330 -34.42 -33.78 -3.63
C PRO A 330 -35.45 -33.08 -4.52
N LYS A 331 -36.53 -32.55 -3.94
CA LYS A 331 -37.41 -31.59 -4.61
C LYS A 331 -36.84 -30.18 -4.43
N GLU A 332 -36.30 -29.64 -5.52
CA GLU A 332 -35.86 -28.25 -5.61
C GLU A 332 -37.06 -27.30 -5.39
N SER A 333 -36.94 -26.31 -4.51
CA SER A 333 -38.05 -25.40 -4.20
C SER A 333 -38.31 -24.41 -5.35
N LYS A 334 -39.58 -24.02 -5.56
CA LYS A 334 -40.00 -23.09 -6.63
C LYS A 334 -39.27 -21.74 -6.59
N SER A 335 -38.74 -21.34 -5.43
CA SER A 335 -37.91 -20.14 -5.24
C SER A 335 -36.47 -20.32 -5.72
N ALA A 336 -35.88 -21.51 -5.56
CA ALA A 336 -34.55 -21.84 -6.07
C ALA A 336 -34.53 -21.86 -7.62
N ALA A 337 -35.56 -22.42 -8.24
CA ALA A 337 -35.71 -22.42 -9.70
C ALA A 337 -35.84 -21.00 -10.31
N LYS A 338 -36.55 -20.09 -9.64
CA LYS A 338 -36.66 -18.68 -10.08
C LYS A 338 -35.32 -17.92 -9.96
N ASN A 339 -34.56 -18.16 -8.89
CA ASN A 339 -33.27 -17.49 -8.68
C ASN A 339 -32.20 -17.98 -9.65
N ARG A 340 -32.26 -19.25 -10.06
CA ARG A 340 -31.41 -19.82 -11.10
C ARG A 340 -31.71 -19.22 -12.47
N LYS A 341 -32.99 -19.14 -12.87
CA LYS A 341 -33.40 -18.47 -14.12
C LYS A 341 -33.01 -16.98 -14.15
N LYS A 342 -33.08 -16.28 -13.01
CA LYS A 342 -32.66 -14.87 -12.89
C LYS A 342 -31.13 -14.68 -12.97
N ARG A 343 -30.34 -15.66 -12.52
CA ARG A 343 -28.87 -15.65 -12.66
C ARG A 343 -28.42 -16.00 -14.07
N GLU A 344 -29.10 -16.93 -14.74
CA GLU A 344 -28.81 -17.31 -16.13
C GLU A 344 -29.14 -16.15 -17.11
N ALA A 345 -30.26 -15.45 -16.93
CA ALA A 345 -30.60 -14.27 -17.72
C ALA A 345 -29.62 -13.09 -17.53
N LYS A 346 -29.09 -12.91 -16.31
CA LYS A 346 -28.10 -11.86 -16.00
C LYS A 346 -26.69 -12.19 -16.54
N LYS A 347 -26.41 -13.48 -16.75
CA LYS A 347 -25.15 -13.96 -17.34
C LYS A 347 -25.16 -13.80 -18.86
N GLN A 348 -26.30 -14.03 -19.51
CA GLN A 348 -26.49 -13.76 -20.94
C GLN A 348 -26.43 -12.27 -21.27
N GLN A 349 -26.92 -11.38 -20.39
CA GLN A 349 -26.79 -9.92 -20.56
C GLN A 349 -25.36 -9.37 -20.31
N GLN A 350 -24.47 -10.15 -19.69
CA GLN A 350 -23.07 -9.74 -19.45
C GLN A 350 -22.09 -10.26 -20.51
N GLU A 351 -22.55 -11.10 -21.44
CA GLU A 351 -21.76 -11.61 -22.57
C GLU A 351 -21.92 -10.76 -23.85
N GLU A 352 -22.87 -9.81 -23.90
CA GLU A 352 -23.05 -8.89 -25.06
C GLU A 352 -22.39 -7.50 -24.92
N GLU A 353 -21.78 -7.16 -23.77
CA GLU A 353 -21.06 -5.88 -23.59
C GLU A 353 -19.67 -6.06 -22.95
N LYS A 354 -18.69 -6.53 -23.74
CA LYS A 354 -17.27 -6.21 -23.55
C LYS A 354 -16.50 -6.26 -24.87
N PRO A 355 -15.86 -5.17 -25.33
CA PRO A 355 -14.79 -5.24 -26.31
C PRO A 355 -13.48 -5.69 -25.66
N ALA A 356 -12.76 -6.55 -26.39
CA ALA A 356 -11.54 -7.21 -26.02
C ALA A 356 -10.31 -6.27 -25.96
N ALA A 357 -9.37 -6.62 -25.09
CA ALA A 357 -8.00 -6.11 -25.05
C ALA A 357 -7.09 -6.99 -25.91
N SER A 358 -6.04 -6.40 -26.51
CA SER A 358 -4.66 -6.90 -26.76
C SER A 358 -3.97 -6.08 -27.87
N PRO A 359 -2.64 -6.16 -28.11
CA PRO A 359 -1.49 -6.42 -27.22
C PRO A 359 -0.38 -5.35 -27.36
N ALA A 360 0.71 -5.54 -26.60
CA ALA A 360 1.92 -4.70 -26.60
C ALA A 360 2.78 -4.85 -27.87
N ASN A 361 3.43 -3.76 -28.29
CA ASN A 361 4.78 -3.79 -28.88
C ASN A 361 5.49 -2.43 -28.77
N SER A 362 6.79 -2.52 -28.93
CA SER A 362 7.89 -1.72 -28.40
C SER A 362 8.34 -0.50 -29.23
N VAL A 363 9.25 0.26 -28.58
CA VAL A 363 10.35 1.12 -29.08
C VAL A 363 10.12 2.64 -29.21
N GLU A 364 11.01 3.33 -28.49
CA GLU A 364 11.74 4.57 -28.84
C GLU A 364 11.30 5.97 -28.40
N SER A 365 12.32 6.61 -27.85
CA SER A 365 12.45 7.91 -27.21
C SER A 365 12.69 9.03 -28.22
N ILE A 366 11.98 10.16 -28.08
CA ILE A 366 12.44 11.47 -28.58
C ILE A 366 12.16 12.55 -27.53
N LYS A 367 13.21 13.31 -27.20
CA LYS A 367 13.22 14.54 -26.39
C LYS A 367 12.69 15.74 -27.19
N LYS A 368 12.06 16.72 -26.51
CA LYS A 368 12.19 18.19 -26.65
C LYS A 368 11.20 18.84 -25.66
N GLU A 369 11.66 19.55 -24.63
CA GLU A 369 12.04 20.97 -24.57
C GLU A 369 10.85 21.96 -24.42
N ASN A 370 11.07 22.90 -23.52
CA ASN A 370 10.18 23.92 -22.96
C ASN A 370 9.44 24.76 -24.02
N ASP A 371 8.26 25.27 -23.64
CA ASP A 371 8.11 26.73 -23.60
C ASP A 371 7.05 27.20 -22.61
N ASN A 372 7.42 28.28 -21.92
CA ASN A 372 6.68 28.97 -20.87
C ASN A 372 6.30 30.35 -21.43
N SER A 373 5.01 30.63 -21.59
CA SER A 373 4.51 31.99 -21.80
C SER A 373 3.25 32.19 -20.97
N GLY A 374 3.35 33.08 -19.99
CA GLY A 374 2.34 33.28 -18.96
C GLY A 374 1.16 34.14 -19.40
N SER A 375 0.09 34.04 -18.61
CA SER A 375 -0.71 35.20 -18.21
C SER A 375 -1.31 34.88 -16.85
N GLY A 376 -1.01 35.72 -15.85
CA GLY A 376 -1.68 35.67 -14.56
C GLY A 376 -3.10 36.20 -14.66
N VAL A 377 -3.94 35.83 -13.69
CA VAL A 377 -4.86 36.69 -12.91
C VAL A 377 -5.90 35.80 -12.20
N ILE A 378 -5.81 35.84 -10.87
CA ILE A 378 -6.86 35.78 -9.84
C ILE A 378 -7.57 34.44 -9.55
N GLY A 379 -7.57 34.14 -8.25
CA GLY A 379 -8.13 32.92 -7.68
C GLY A 379 -9.64 32.82 -7.74
N GLY A 380 -10.11 31.59 -7.69
CA GLY A 380 -11.52 31.24 -7.60
C GLY A 380 -11.65 29.75 -7.43
N VAL A 381 -12.43 29.34 -6.45
CA VAL A 381 -12.98 27.99 -6.25
C VAL A 381 -13.27 27.33 -7.61
N SER A 382 -12.63 26.19 -7.95
CA SER A 382 -12.90 25.50 -9.21
C SER A 382 -14.37 25.09 -9.32
N SER A 383 -15.15 25.93 -10.01
CA SER A 383 -16.56 25.69 -10.34
C SER A 383 -16.69 24.39 -11.14
N LEU A 384 -17.83 23.70 -11.00
CA LEU A 384 -18.17 22.54 -11.82
C LEU A 384 -18.05 22.85 -13.32
N GLU A 385 -18.27 24.10 -13.71
CA GLU A 385 -18.18 24.59 -15.10
C GLU A 385 -16.75 24.52 -15.64
N GLU A 386 -15.72 24.91 -14.88
CA GLU A 386 -14.32 24.81 -15.31
C GLU A 386 -13.86 23.36 -15.50
N LYS A 387 -14.38 22.44 -14.69
CA LYS A 387 -14.12 20.99 -14.86
C LYS A 387 -14.81 20.46 -16.12
N LYS A 388 -16.00 20.96 -16.42
CA LYS A 388 -16.76 20.59 -17.62
C LYS A 388 -16.07 21.11 -18.90
N ILE A 389 -15.62 22.37 -18.90
CA ILE A 389 -14.83 22.97 -19.99
C ILE A 389 -13.55 22.15 -20.24
N ARG A 390 -12.77 21.84 -19.19
CA ARG A 390 -11.55 21.00 -19.33
C ARG A 390 -11.82 19.61 -19.90
N SER A 391 -12.94 19.00 -19.53
CA SER A 391 -13.35 17.69 -20.05
C SER A 391 -13.72 17.75 -21.54
N LEU A 392 -14.47 18.78 -21.95
CA LEU A 392 -14.86 18.98 -23.35
C LEU A 392 -13.66 19.32 -24.24
N LEU A 393 -12.72 20.15 -23.78
CA LEU A 393 -11.47 20.43 -24.50
C LEU A 393 -10.61 19.18 -24.71
N LYS A 394 -10.58 18.27 -23.73
CA LYS A 394 -9.88 16.98 -23.88
C LYS A 394 -10.53 16.10 -24.95
N LYS A 395 -11.87 16.11 -25.07
CA LYS A 395 -12.58 15.40 -26.14
C LYS A 395 -12.29 16.01 -27.51
N LEU A 396 -12.20 17.34 -27.59
CA LEU A 396 -11.93 18.07 -28.83
C LEU A 396 -10.53 17.75 -29.38
N ARG A 397 -9.49 17.73 -28.52
CA ARG A 397 -8.15 17.26 -28.92
C ARG A 397 -8.13 15.80 -29.39
N ALA A 398 -8.90 14.93 -28.74
CA ALA A 398 -8.99 13.54 -29.17
C ALA A 398 -9.63 13.42 -30.56
N ILE A 399 -10.64 14.25 -30.87
CA ILE A 399 -11.24 14.30 -32.21
C ILE A 399 -10.24 14.85 -33.24
N GLU A 400 -9.47 15.88 -32.89
CA GLU A 400 -8.43 16.44 -33.76
C GLU A 400 -7.36 15.41 -34.14
N THR A 401 -6.93 14.58 -33.18
CA THR A 401 -6.01 13.46 -33.47
C THR A 401 -6.63 12.40 -34.38
N LEU A 402 -7.94 12.14 -34.28
CA LEU A 402 -8.64 11.22 -35.18
C LEU A 402 -8.81 11.82 -36.58
N LYS A 403 -9.06 13.12 -36.70
CA LYS A 403 -9.10 13.84 -37.98
C LYS A 403 -7.73 13.84 -38.68
N MET A 404 -6.63 14.03 -37.94
CA MET A 404 -5.29 13.91 -38.52
C MET A 404 -5.00 12.50 -39.03
N LYS A 405 -5.42 11.46 -38.31
CA LYS A 405 -5.31 10.07 -38.77
C LYS A 405 -6.15 9.80 -40.03
N GLN A 406 -7.37 10.34 -40.08
CA GLN A 406 -8.23 10.27 -41.26
C GLN A 406 -7.59 10.97 -42.47
N ALA A 407 -6.97 12.14 -42.26
CA ALA A 407 -6.27 12.89 -43.30
C ALA A 407 -5.00 12.18 -43.79
N ASN A 408 -4.34 11.40 -42.93
CA ASN A 408 -3.20 10.55 -43.28
C ASN A 408 -3.59 9.23 -43.97
N GLY A 409 -4.88 9.02 -44.26
CA GLY A 409 -5.36 7.84 -44.99
C GLY A 409 -5.50 6.57 -44.15
N GLU A 410 -5.43 6.65 -42.81
CA GLU A 410 -5.75 5.52 -41.93
C GLU A 410 -7.25 5.21 -41.97
N THR A 411 -7.61 3.93 -42.12
CA THR A 411 -8.99 3.47 -42.01
C THR A 411 -9.46 3.54 -40.57
N LEU A 412 -10.43 4.42 -40.28
CA LEU A 412 -11.02 4.57 -38.95
C LEU A 412 -12.18 3.61 -38.75
N GLU A 413 -12.33 3.10 -37.52
CA GLU A 413 -13.50 2.30 -37.14
C GLU A 413 -14.76 3.18 -37.09
N ASP A 414 -15.95 2.61 -37.33
CA ASP A 414 -17.22 3.33 -37.31
C ASP A 414 -17.48 4.07 -35.98
N THR A 415 -16.95 3.55 -34.87
CA THR A 415 -17.02 4.18 -33.55
C THR A 415 -16.17 5.45 -33.46
N GLN A 416 -15.06 5.53 -34.20
CA GLN A 416 -14.16 6.69 -34.28
C GLN A 416 -14.73 7.76 -35.21
N VAL A 417 -15.28 7.35 -36.36
CA VAL A 417 -16.02 8.23 -37.27
C VAL A 417 -17.23 8.86 -36.56
N SER A 418 -17.93 8.09 -35.72
CA SER A 418 -19.03 8.59 -34.89
C SER A 418 -18.60 9.60 -33.82
N LYS A 419 -17.35 9.53 -33.34
CA LYS A 419 -16.79 10.54 -32.41
C LYS A 419 -16.44 11.84 -33.14
N ILE A 420 -15.91 11.75 -34.36
CA ILE A 420 -15.62 12.91 -35.21
C ILE A 420 -16.92 13.67 -35.53
N LYS A 421 -18.01 12.96 -35.83
CA LYS A 421 -19.33 13.58 -36.09
C LYS A 421 -19.90 14.37 -34.91
N LYS A 422 -19.45 14.13 -33.67
CA LYS A 422 -19.90 14.85 -32.46
C LYS A 422 -19.12 16.13 -32.16
N GLU A 423 -18.18 16.52 -33.03
CA GLU A 423 -17.34 17.71 -32.81
C GLU A 423 -18.17 18.99 -32.71
N ASP A 424 -19.13 19.19 -33.60
CA ASP A 424 -19.95 20.40 -33.63
C ASP A 424 -20.82 20.54 -32.37
N ASP A 425 -21.31 19.41 -31.84
CA ASP A 425 -22.06 19.39 -30.58
C ASP A 425 -21.19 19.75 -29.38
N ILE A 426 -19.94 19.28 -29.36
CA ILE A 426 -18.96 19.61 -28.31
C ILE A 426 -18.56 21.09 -28.38
N ARG A 427 -18.37 21.65 -29.57
CA ARG A 427 -18.09 23.08 -29.76
C ARG A 427 -19.27 23.96 -29.33
N LYS A 428 -20.51 23.57 -29.67
CA LYS A 428 -21.72 24.24 -29.18
C LYS A 428 -21.82 24.20 -27.66
N GLU A 429 -21.53 23.06 -27.03
CA GLU A 429 -21.55 22.93 -25.57
C GLU A 429 -20.46 23.79 -24.90
N LEU A 430 -19.27 23.91 -25.50
CA LEU A 430 -18.21 24.81 -25.04
C LEU A 430 -18.63 26.29 -25.14
N HIS A 431 -19.25 26.69 -26.25
CA HIS A 431 -19.74 28.05 -26.44
C HIS A 431 -20.85 28.41 -25.44
N LEU A 432 -21.76 27.47 -25.13
CA LEU A 432 -22.78 27.64 -24.09
C LEU A 432 -22.18 27.80 -22.68
N LEU A 433 -20.99 27.25 -22.45
CA LEU A 433 -20.24 27.39 -21.19
C LEU A 433 -19.32 28.63 -21.18
N GLY A 434 -19.47 29.53 -22.16
CA GLY A 434 -18.70 30.78 -22.24
C GLY A 434 -17.26 30.61 -22.71
N TRP A 435 -16.91 29.47 -23.31
CA TRP A 435 -15.60 29.25 -23.91
C TRP A 435 -15.63 29.64 -25.40
N SER A 436 -14.79 30.60 -25.79
CA SER A 436 -14.51 30.98 -27.18
C SER A 436 -13.13 30.48 -27.59
N ASP A 437 -13.02 29.94 -28.81
CA ASP A 437 -11.78 29.44 -29.43
C ASP A 437 -10.71 30.54 -29.59
#